data_AF-A0A4Q5R3U3-F1
#
_entry.id   AF-A0A4Q5R3U3-F1
#
_cell.length_a   1.000
_cell.length_b   1.000
_cell.length_c   1.000
_cell.angle_alpha   90.00
_cell.angle_beta   90.00
_cell.angle_gamma   90.00
#
_symmetry.space_group_name_H-M   'P 1'
#
loop_
_entity.id
_entity.type
_entity.pdbx_description
1 polymer ?
#
loop_
_entity_poly.entity_id
_entity_poly.type
_entity_poly.pdbx_seq_one_letter_code
_entity_poly.pdbx_strand_id
1 'polypeptide(L)'
;MRPFSTNGTYGRFFEGEVSFELKNNLTVFELSDLSSREELRSVALTAIMFMASQAMRREDRSVPKALLLDEAWQMLKGGSMADFIEAYARTCRKYGASLVTATQSLNDYYKSDGSKAALENSDWFVILQQKAETIADFKKHDRFEMDDYTDALLRSLKRQGSEYSDVMIKGPETLAVGRLVLDPYSATVYSSSPRTFAAIHDLLAQGLTMEAAIERVAYPDNPEKWSDAEDGFAMAAE
;
A
#
# COMPACT_ATOMS: atom_id res chain seq x y z
N MET A 1 -18.11 -3.78 23.75
CA MET A 1 -16.85 -3.31 24.38
C MET A 1 -16.23 -4.28 25.39
N ARG A 2 -16.95 -5.19 26.07
CA ARG A 2 -16.33 -6.14 27.04
C ARG A 2 -15.08 -6.89 26.52
N PRO A 3 -15.03 -7.39 25.27
CA PRO A 3 -13.82 -8.05 24.73
C PRO A 3 -12.59 -7.15 24.63
N PHE A 4 -12.77 -5.83 24.53
CA PHE A 4 -11.71 -4.82 24.37
C PHE A 4 -11.39 -4.06 25.67
N SER A 5 -12.08 -4.40 26.77
CA SER A 5 -11.76 -3.87 28.10
C SER A 5 -10.53 -4.58 28.67
N THR A 6 -9.93 -4.05 29.73
CA THR A 6 -8.74 -4.62 30.41
C THR A 6 -8.86 -6.13 30.68
N ASN A 7 -10.06 -6.59 31.07
CA ASN A 7 -10.33 -8.00 31.38
C ASN A 7 -10.89 -8.81 30.18
N GLY A 8 -10.93 -8.23 29.00
CA GLY A 8 -11.43 -8.84 27.78
C GLY A 8 -10.35 -9.55 26.98
N THR A 9 -10.77 -10.44 26.07
CA THR A 9 -9.88 -11.25 25.21
C THR A 9 -8.85 -10.43 24.42
N TYR A 10 -9.16 -9.17 24.09
CA TYR A 10 -8.29 -8.25 23.35
C TYR A 10 -7.76 -7.08 24.19
N GLY A 11 -8.01 -7.08 25.52
CA GLY A 11 -7.64 -5.96 26.41
C GLY A 11 -6.17 -5.56 26.32
N ARG A 12 -5.27 -6.53 26.22
CA ARG A 12 -3.82 -6.32 26.12
C ARG A 12 -3.39 -5.44 24.93
N PHE A 13 -4.18 -5.37 23.86
CA PHE A 13 -3.86 -4.53 22.69
C PHE A 13 -4.22 -3.05 22.88
N PHE A 14 -5.08 -2.74 23.85
CA PHE A 14 -5.64 -1.40 24.07
C PHE A 14 -5.38 -0.89 25.49
N GLU A 15 -4.57 -1.62 26.25
CA GLU A 15 -4.17 -1.25 27.61
C GLU A 15 -2.83 -0.51 27.57
N GLY A 16 -2.79 0.66 28.21
CA GLY A 16 -1.61 1.52 28.28
C GLY A 16 -1.76 2.82 27.51
N GLU A 17 -0.71 3.64 27.57
CA GLU A 17 -0.63 4.86 26.77
C GLU A 17 -0.31 4.54 25.31
N VAL A 18 -0.71 5.41 24.39
CA VAL A 18 -0.42 5.26 22.96
C VAL A 18 1.10 5.34 22.79
N SER A 19 1.71 4.27 22.29
CA SER A 19 3.18 4.14 22.19
C SER A 19 3.79 4.77 20.94
N PHE A 20 2.99 5.47 20.11
CA PHE A 20 3.46 6.03 18.85
C PHE A 20 2.71 7.31 18.49
N GLU A 21 3.37 8.18 17.72
CA GLU A 21 2.80 9.41 17.19
C GLU A 21 2.95 9.46 15.68
N LEU A 22 1.97 10.04 14.98
CA LEU A 22 2.02 10.28 13.54
C LEU A 22 2.86 11.53 13.20
N LYS A 23 4.10 11.61 13.70
CA LYS A 23 5.04 12.71 13.40
C LYS A 23 6.03 12.38 12.29
N ASN A 24 6.20 11.10 11.98
CA ASN A 24 7.14 10.64 10.97
C ASN A 24 6.58 10.89 9.55
N ASN A 25 7.48 11.20 8.61
CA ASN A 25 7.12 11.41 7.20
C ASN A 25 6.51 10.17 6.53
N LEU A 26 6.82 8.98 7.05
CA LEU A 26 6.22 7.72 6.64
C LEU A 26 5.84 6.93 7.89
N THR A 27 4.58 6.53 7.96
CA THR A 27 4.09 5.59 8.97
C THR A 27 3.42 4.44 8.24
N VAL A 28 3.87 3.21 8.51
CA VAL A 28 3.32 1.98 7.92
C VAL A 28 2.62 1.20 9.02
N PHE A 29 1.34 0.89 8.82
CA PHE A 29 0.58 0.01 9.69
C PHE A 29 0.49 -1.36 9.05
N GLU A 30 1.24 -2.33 9.58
CA GLU A 30 1.14 -3.70 9.12
C GLU A 30 0.06 -4.47 9.89
N LEU A 31 -0.87 -5.07 9.15
CA LEU A 31 -2.11 -5.69 9.65
C LEU A 31 -2.23 -7.17 9.28
N SER A 32 -1.24 -7.76 8.61
CA SER A 32 -1.25 -9.17 8.20
C SER A 32 -1.45 -10.13 9.38
N ASP A 33 -0.80 -9.88 10.52
CA ASP A 33 -0.96 -10.70 11.75
C ASP A 33 -2.37 -10.63 12.36
N LEU A 34 -3.15 -9.58 12.04
CA LEU A 34 -4.52 -9.39 12.51
C LEU A 34 -5.56 -10.00 11.55
N SER A 35 -5.14 -10.51 10.40
CA SER A 35 -6.04 -11.05 9.36
C SER A 35 -6.94 -12.19 9.85
N SER A 36 -6.46 -13.01 10.79
CA SER A 36 -7.20 -14.13 11.40
C SER A 36 -8.22 -13.70 12.47
N ARG A 37 -8.22 -12.42 12.88
CA ARG A 37 -9.03 -11.88 13.99
C ARG A 37 -9.86 -10.70 13.51
N GLU A 38 -10.93 -10.98 12.75
CA GLU A 38 -11.74 -9.95 12.08
C GLU A 38 -12.21 -8.81 13.01
N GLU A 39 -12.66 -9.13 14.22
CA GLU A 39 -13.11 -8.12 15.19
C GLU A 39 -11.99 -7.18 15.64
N LEU A 40 -10.82 -7.74 15.99
CA LEU A 40 -9.66 -6.96 16.42
C LEU A 40 -9.14 -6.09 15.29
N ARG A 41 -9.07 -6.67 14.08
CA ARG A 41 -8.67 -5.96 12.87
C ARG A 41 -9.60 -4.80 12.55
N SER A 42 -10.90 -5.00 12.71
CA SER A 42 -11.89 -3.96 12.46
C SER A 42 -11.72 -2.74 13.39
N VAL A 43 -11.46 -3.01 14.67
CA VAL A 43 -11.16 -1.94 15.65
C VAL A 43 -9.84 -1.24 15.33
N ALA A 44 -8.78 -1.98 15.00
CA ALA A 44 -7.49 -1.40 14.62
C ALA A 44 -7.60 -0.50 13.38
N LEU A 45 -8.28 -0.96 12.32
CA LEU A 45 -8.54 -0.17 11.12
C LEU A 45 -9.34 1.10 11.42
N THR A 46 -10.36 1.00 12.28
CA THR A 46 -11.15 2.17 12.71
C THR A 46 -10.28 3.20 13.44
N ALA A 47 -9.38 2.75 14.33
CA ALA A 47 -8.45 3.63 15.02
C ALA A 47 -7.47 4.31 14.05
N ILE A 48 -6.89 3.55 13.12
CA ILE A 48 -5.97 4.07 12.09
C ILE A 48 -6.68 5.12 11.22
N MET A 49 -7.90 4.84 10.76
CA MET A 49 -8.71 5.78 9.98
C MET A 49 -9.01 7.05 10.77
N PHE A 50 -9.38 6.93 12.04
CA PHE A 50 -9.58 8.08 12.91
C PHE A 50 -8.30 8.93 13.03
N MET A 51 -7.16 8.30 13.27
CA MET A 51 -5.86 8.98 13.34
C MET A 51 -5.48 9.65 12.03
N ALA A 52 -5.65 8.98 10.88
CA ALA A 52 -5.40 9.55 9.56
C ALA A 52 -6.29 10.78 9.29
N SER A 53 -7.55 10.76 9.75
CA SER A 53 -8.44 11.92 9.64
C SER A 53 -8.05 13.09 10.54
N GLN A 54 -7.42 12.82 11.69
CA GLN A 54 -6.88 13.86 12.55
C GLN A 54 -5.61 14.44 11.93
N ALA A 55 -4.71 13.60 11.44
CA ALA A 55 -3.51 14.03 10.74
C ALA A 55 -3.85 14.92 9.52
N MET A 56 -4.83 14.50 8.70
CA MET A 56 -5.31 15.31 7.57
C MET A 56 -5.79 16.71 7.98
N ARG A 57 -6.45 16.84 9.15
CA ARG A 57 -7.09 18.10 9.58
C ARG A 57 -6.20 19.00 10.43
N ARG A 58 -5.28 18.43 11.21
CA ARG A 58 -4.44 19.18 12.18
C ARG A 58 -3.17 19.71 11.55
N GLU A 59 -2.59 18.96 10.65
CA GLU A 59 -1.37 19.36 9.94
C GLU A 59 -1.66 20.48 8.95
N ASP A 60 -0.65 21.33 8.70
CA ASP A 60 -0.76 22.46 7.79
C ASP A 60 -1.15 22.01 6.37
N ARG A 61 -2.10 22.69 5.72
CA ARG A 61 -2.59 22.34 4.38
C ARG A 61 -1.55 22.51 3.27
N SER A 62 -0.48 23.27 3.52
CA SER A 62 0.65 23.42 2.61
C SER A 62 1.54 22.18 2.53
N VAL A 63 1.48 21.30 3.54
CA VAL A 63 2.23 20.05 3.57
C VAL A 63 1.44 18.98 2.81
N PRO A 64 1.96 18.39 1.72
CA PRO A 64 1.28 17.29 1.04
C PRO A 64 1.20 16.04 1.91
N LYS A 65 0.05 15.36 1.89
CA LYS A 65 -0.19 14.14 2.67
C LYS A 65 -0.81 13.08 1.80
N ALA A 66 -0.44 11.82 2.00
CA ALA A 66 -1.07 10.70 1.33
C ALA A 66 -1.51 9.65 2.35
N LEU A 67 -2.75 9.22 2.26
CA LEU A 67 -3.22 8.00 2.89
C LEU A 67 -3.18 6.89 1.85
N LEU A 68 -2.27 5.94 2.02
CA LEU A 68 -2.12 4.78 1.15
C LEU A 68 -2.83 3.60 1.79
N LEU A 69 -3.80 3.02 1.06
CA LEU A 69 -4.52 1.83 1.47
C LEU A 69 -4.20 0.71 0.49
N ASP A 70 -3.37 -0.24 0.94
CA ASP A 70 -3.14 -1.48 0.21
C ASP A 70 -4.30 -2.45 0.47
N GLU A 71 -4.68 -3.24 -0.53
CA GLU A 71 -5.78 -4.20 -0.47
C GLU A 71 -7.08 -3.58 0.12
N ALA A 72 -7.44 -2.39 -0.38
CA ALA A 72 -8.56 -1.60 0.14
C ALA A 72 -9.91 -2.34 0.15
N TRP A 73 -10.07 -3.41 -0.66
CA TRP A 73 -11.30 -4.20 -0.77
C TRP A 73 -11.86 -4.66 0.58
N GLN A 74 -11.00 -4.88 1.57
CA GLN A 74 -11.42 -5.33 2.90
C GLN A 74 -12.09 -4.20 3.70
N MET A 75 -11.64 -2.96 3.50
CA MET A 75 -12.23 -1.73 4.08
C MET A 75 -13.49 -1.29 3.32
N LEU A 76 -13.68 -1.87 2.15
CA LEU A 76 -14.69 -1.56 1.16
C LEU A 76 -15.86 -2.57 1.17
N LYS A 77 -16.02 -3.39 2.22
CA LYS A 77 -17.16 -4.31 2.35
C LYS A 77 -18.46 -3.67 2.89
N GLY A 78 -18.46 -2.34 3.08
CA GLY A 78 -19.61 -1.58 3.62
C GLY A 78 -19.45 -1.19 5.10
N GLY A 79 -20.47 -0.53 5.64
CA GLY A 79 -20.48 -0.03 7.02
C GLY A 79 -19.62 1.22 7.24
N SER A 80 -19.24 1.48 8.50
CA SER A 80 -18.55 2.71 8.91
C SER A 80 -17.22 2.98 8.20
N MET A 81 -16.53 1.94 7.72
CA MET A 81 -15.27 2.09 6.97
C MET A 81 -15.50 2.59 5.54
N ALA A 82 -16.56 2.12 4.87
CA ALA A 82 -16.92 2.59 3.55
C ALA A 82 -17.35 4.07 3.61
N ASP A 83 -18.15 4.44 4.62
CA ASP A 83 -18.56 5.83 4.86
C ASP A 83 -17.35 6.75 5.10
N PHE A 84 -16.35 6.25 5.84
CA PHE A 84 -15.10 6.98 6.04
C PHE A 84 -14.35 7.19 4.73
N ILE A 85 -14.19 6.15 3.91
CA ILE A 85 -13.47 6.25 2.64
C ILE A 85 -14.16 7.24 1.71
N GLU A 86 -15.49 7.20 1.63
CA GLU A 86 -16.27 8.18 0.86
C GLU A 86 -16.03 9.61 1.37
N ALA A 87 -16.15 9.83 2.68
CA ALA A 87 -15.95 11.14 3.29
C ALA A 87 -14.52 11.65 3.10
N TYR A 88 -13.53 10.77 3.24
CA TYR A 88 -12.12 11.09 3.07
C TYR A 88 -11.82 11.43 1.60
N ALA A 89 -12.24 10.60 0.64
CA ALA A 89 -12.04 10.82 -0.79
C ALA A 89 -12.62 12.17 -1.26
N ARG A 90 -13.80 12.54 -0.75
CA ARG A 90 -14.45 13.83 -1.10
C ARG A 90 -13.80 15.06 -0.47
N THR A 91 -13.03 14.90 0.60
CA THR A 91 -12.52 16.04 1.38
C THR A 91 -11.01 16.19 1.34
N CYS A 92 -10.24 15.14 1.07
CA CYS A 92 -8.79 15.12 1.18
C CYS A 92 -8.12 16.26 0.37
N ARG A 93 -8.61 16.53 -0.86
CA ARG A 93 -8.12 17.61 -1.72
C ARG A 93 -8.17 19.00 -1.06
N LYS A 94 -9.16 19.27 -0.20
CA LYS A 94 -9.31 20.56 0.50
C LYS A 94 -8.24 20.77 1.59
N TYR A 95 -7.56 19.71 2.00
CA TYR A 95 -6.56 19.68 3.06
C TYR A 95 -5.13 19.41 2.54
N GLY A 96 -4.91 19.46 1.22
CA GLY A 96 -3.62 19.10 0.63
C GLY A 96 -3.31 17.61 0.76
N ALA A 97 -4.34 16.77 0.90
CA ALA A 97 -4.20 15.33 1.07
C ALA A 97 -4.72 14.55 -0.14
N SER A 98 -4.16 13.37 -0.38
CA SER A 98 -4.60 12.40 -1.38
C SER A 98 -4.95 11.07 -0.73
N LEU A 99 -6.01 10.43 -1.25
CA LEU A 99 -6.28 9.03 -1.00
C LEU A 99 -5.68 8.20 -2.14
N VAL A 100 -4.82 7.25 -1.81
CA VAL A 100 -4.25 6.30 -2.77
C VAL A 100 -4.74 4.92 -2.36
N THR A 101 -5.41 4.23 -3.28
CA THR A 101 -5.90 2.86 -3.05
C THR A 101 -5.27 1.94 -4.07
N ALA A 102 -4.81 0.77 -3.62
CA ALA A 102 -4.29 -0.28 -4.49
C ALA A 102 -5.17 -1.53 -4.36
N THR A 103 -5.46 -2.17 -5.49
CA THR A 103 -6.16 -3.46 -5.54
C THR A 103 -5.70 -4.25 -6.76
N GLN A 104 -5.76 -5.57 -6.64
CA GLN A 104 -5.51 -6.52 -7.73
C GLN A 104 -6.70 -6.65 -8.69
N SER A 105 -7.90 -6.26 -8.24
CA SER A 105 -9.14 -6.46 -8.99
C SER A 105 -10.00 -5.21 -8.93
N LEU A 106 -10.26 -4.60 -10.09
CA LEU A 106 -11.19 -3.47 -10.18
C LEU A 106 -12.60 -3.84 -9.71
N ASN A 107 -12.99 -5.12 -9.83
CA ASN A 107 -14.26 -5.60 -9.32
C ASN A 107 -14.44 -5.34 -7.81
N ASP A 108 -13.34 -5.13 -7.08
CA ASP A 108 -13.43 -4.74 -5.67
C ASP A 108 -14.00 -3.35 -5.47
N TYR A 109 -13.78 -2.42 -6.42
CA TYR A 109 -14.41 -1.10 -6.36
C TYR A 109 -15.91 -1.11 -6.65
N TYR A 110 -16.44 -2.22 -7.15
CA TYR A 110 -17.88 -2.35 -7.40
C TYR A 110 -18.62 -3.05 -6.25
N LYS A 111 -17.92 -3.51 -5.21
CA LYS A 111 -18.52 -4.25 -4.09
C LYS A 111 -19.19 -3.37 -3.03
N SER A 112 -18.86 -2.07 -2.95
CA SER A 112 -19.57 -1.12 -2.06
C SER A 112 -19.54 0.30 -2.57
N ASP A 113 -20.43 1.14 -2.00
CA ASP A 113 -20.57 2.54 -2.36
C ASP A 113 -19.34 3.38 -1.98
N GLY A 114 -18.69 3.11 -0.85
CA GLY A 114 -17.43 3.77 -0.49
C GLY A 114 -16.31 3.53 -1.50
N SER A 115 -16.29 2.35 -2.12
CA SER A 115 -15.29 2.02 -3.15
C SER A 115 -15.58 2.72 -4.47
N LYS A 116 -16.85 2.74 -4.87
CA LYS A 116 -17.28 3.48 -6.05
C LYS A 116 -16.94 4.96 -5.89
N ALA A 117 -17.18 5.52 -4.70
CA ALA A 117 -16.81 6.89 -4.40
C ALA A 117 -15.30 7.11 -4.49
N ALA A 118 -14.46 6.20 -3.97
CA ALA A 118 -13.00 6.30 -4.11
C ALA A 118 -12.58 6.30 -5.60
N LEU A 119 -13.17 5.43 -6.42
CA LEU A 119 -12.90 5.36 -7.85
C LEU A 119 -13.36 6.62 -8.59
N GLU A 120 -14.59 7.09 -8.34
CA GLU A 120 -15.19 8.25 -9.00
C GLU A 120 -14.52 9.58 -8.60
N ASN A 121 -13.92 9.65 -7.40
CA ASN A 121 -13.18 10.84 -6.95
C ASN A 121 -11.67 10.75 -7.24
N SER A 122 -11.22 9.70 -7.93
CA SER A 122 -9.83 9.54 -8.34
C SER A 122 -9.59 10.15 -9.71
N ASP A 123 -8.82 11.24 -9.74
CA ASP A 123 -8.39 11.89 -10.98
C ASP A 123 -7.25 11.11 -11.68
N TRP A 124 -6.51 10.31 -10.92
CA TRP A 124 -5.30 9.62 -11.37
C TRP A 124 -5.41 8.11 -11.22
N PHE A 125 -4.96 7.40 -12.27
CA PHE A 125 -4.90 5.96 -12.33
C PHE A 125 -3.50 5.52 -12.74
N VAL A 126 -2.93 4.59 -11.97
CA VAL A 126 -1.67 3.93 -12.28
C VAL A 126 -1.97 2.46 -12.49
N ILE A 127 -1.92 2.01 -13.74
CA ILE A 127 -2.38 0.69 -14.14
C ILE A 127 -1.18 -0.10 -14.65
N LEU A 128 -0.90 -1.23 -13.99
CA LEU A 128 0.08 -2.22 -14.46
C LEU A 128 -0.63 -3.26 -15.35
N GLN A 129 0.15 -4.18 -15.93
CA GLN A 129 -0.38 -5.26 -16.77
C GLN A 129 -1.61 -5.95 -16.15
N GLN A 130 -2.70 -5.97 -16.92
CA GLN A 130 -3.96 -6.65 -16.57
C GLN A 130 -4.22 -7.84 -17.51
N LYS A 131 -5.07 -8.76 -17.07
CA LYS A 131 -5.56 -9.84 -17.94
C LYS A 131 -6.54 -9.29 -18.99
N ALA A 132 -6.65 -9.97 -20.13
CA ALA A 132 -7.50 -9.51 -21.23
C ALA A 132 -8.98 -9.42 -20.84
N GLU A 133 -9.45 -10.31 -19.96
CA GLU A 133 -10.81 -10.33 -19.42
C GLU A 133 -11.06 -9.11 -18.51
N THR A 134 -10.08 -8.76 -17.66
CA THR A 134 -10.15 -7.59 -16.79
C THR A 134 -10.26 -6.30 -17.59
N ILE A 135 -9.48 -6.15 -18.67
CA ILE A 135 -9.56 -5.00 -19.57
C ILE A 135 -10.93 -4.96 -20.27
N ALA A 136 -11.46 -6.11 -20.69
CA ALA A 136 -12.79 -6.18 -21.30
C ALA A 136 -13.89 -5.76 -20.31
N ASP A 137 -13.75 -6.09 -19.03
CA ASP A 137 -14.68 -5.67 -17.98
C ASP A 137 -14.58 -4.17 -17.69
N PHE A 138 -13.38 -3.56 -17.78
CA PHE A 138 -13.21 -2.10 -17.66
C PHE A 138 -14.05 -1.37 -18.72
N LYS A 139 -14.08 -1.90 -19.95
CA LYS A 139 -14.81 -1.29 -21.08
C LYS A 139 -16.33 -1.33 -20.86
N LYS A 140 -16.84 -2.34 -20.15
CA LYS A 140 -18.28 -2.52 -19.92
C LYS A 140 -18.84 -1.62 -18.83
N HIS A 141 -18.04 -1.27 -17.83
CA HIS A 141 -18.52 -0.57 -16.65
C HIS A 141 -18.63 0.95 -16.81
N ASP A 142 -18.19 1.52 -17.95
CA ASP A 142 -18.37 2.93 -18.37
C ASP A 142 -17.95 4.00 -17.35
N ARG A 143 -17.19 3.61 -16.31
CA ARG A 143 -16.65 4.50 -15.26
C ARG A 143 -15.16 4.78 -15.43
N PHE A 144 -14.53 4.10 -16.38
CA PHE A 144 -13.17 4.34 -16.79
C PHE A 144 -13.22 4.66 -18.29
N GLU A 145 -12.94 5.91 -18.65
CA GLU A 145 -12.95 6.35 -20.04
C GLU A 145 -11.95 5.51 -20.85
N MET A 146 -12.49 4.61 -21.66
CA MET A 146 -11.74 3.72 -22.53
C MET A 146 -12.14 3.96 -23.97
N ASP A 147 -11.42 4.87 -24.62
CA ASP A 147 -11.38 4.88 -26.07
C ASP A 147 -10.54 3.70 -26.58
N ASP A 148 -10.63 3.43 -27.89
CA ASP A 148 -9.93 2.29 -28.50
C ASP A 148 -8.40 2.44 -28.40
N TYR A 149 -7.89 3.68 -28.30
CA TYR A 149 -6.48 3.95 -28.08
C TYR A 149 -6.02 3.53 -26.67
N THR A 150 -6.76 3.90 -25.63
CA THR A 150 -6.49 3.52 -24.24
C THR A 150 -6.58 2.02 -24.04
N ASP A 151 -7.58 1.35 -24.65
CA ASP A 151 -7.69 -0.11 -24.63
C ASP A 151 -6.46 -0.78 -25.27
N ALA A 152 -6.02 -0.28 -26.43
CA ALA A 152 -4.83 -0.80 -27.10
C ALA A 152 -3.55 -0.61 -26.26
N LEU A 153 -3.38 0.55 -25.61
CA LEU A 153 -2.26 0.80 -24.71
C LEU A 153 -2.28 -0.12 -23.49
N LEU A 154 -3.43 -0.28 -22.83
CA LEU A 154 -3.58 -1.19 -21.70
C LEU A 154 -3.22 -2.63 -22.05
N ARG A 155 -3.66 -3.10 -23.22
CA ARG A 155 -3.32 -4.45 -23.73
C ARG A 155 -1.85 -4.62 -24.07
N SER A 156 -1.15 -3.53 -24.39
CA SER A 156 0.28 -3.56 -24.72
C SER A 156 1.18 -3.67 -23.48
N LEU A 157 0.66 -3.37 -22.29
CA LEU A 157 1.43 -3.44 -21.04
C LEU A 157 1.91 -4.87 -20.78
N LYS A 158 3.20 -5.00 -20.52
CA LYS A 158 3.82 -6.29 -20.20
C LYS A 158 4.73 -6.18 -18.98
N ARG A 159 4.87 -7.31 -18.30
CA ARG A 159 5.89 -7.53 -17.28
C ARG A 159 6.92 -8.51 -17.80
N GLN A 160 8.19 -8.11 -17.77
CA GLN A 160 9.34 -8.95 -18.12
C GLN A 160 10.04 -9.39 -16.85
N GLY A 161 9.54 -10.46 -16.22
CA GLY A 161 10.13 -11.03 -15.01
C GLY A 161 10.34 -9.98 -13.91
N SER A 162 11.61 -9.80 -13.51
CA SER A 162 12.09 -8.76 -12.59
C SER A 162 12.79 -7.59 -13.28
N GLU A 163 12.98 -7.62 -14.60
CA GLU A 163 13.71 -6.57 -15.33
C GLU A 163 12.88 -5.29 -15.41
N TYR A 164 11.61 -5.43 -15.79
CA TYR A 164 10.70 -4.30 -15.84
C TYR A 164 9.23 -4.67 -15.81
N SER A 165 8.41 -3.68 -15.42
CA SER A 165 6.97 -3.67 -15.66
C SER A 165 6.59 -2.41 -16.41
N ASP A 166 5.84 -2.56 -17.50
CA ASP A 166 5.21 -1.40 -18.12
C ASP A 166 4.06 -0.90 -17.21
N VAL A 167 3.88 0.41 -17.18
CA VAL A 167 2.88 1.10 -16.37
C VAL A 167 2.19 2.16 -17.22
N MET A 168 0.86 2.18 -17.19
CA MET A 168 0.07 3.27 -17.75
C MET A 168 -0.32 4.24 -16.64
N ILE A 169 -0.12 5.53 -16.90
CA ILE A 169 -0.54 6.62 -16.03
C ILE A 169 -1.61 7.41 -16.78
N LYS A 170 -2.85 7.37 -16.29
CA LYS A 170 -3.97 8.18 -16.79
C LYS A 170 -4.31 9.24 -15.75
N GLY A 171 -4.35 10.50 -16.17
CA GLY A 171 -4.84 11.65 -15.42
C GLY A 171 -5.92 12.40 -16.22
N PRO A 172 -6.37 13.58 -15.75
CA PRO A 172 -7.39 14.38 -16.45
C PRO A 172 -6.98 14.82 -17.86
N GLU A 173 -5.71 15.16 -18.04
CA GLU A 173 -5.14 15.65 -19.32
C GLU A 173 -3.89 14.87 -19.72
N THR A 174 -3.69 13.69 -19.14
CA THR A 174 -2.45 12.91 -19.31
C THR A 174 -2.77 11.46 -19.56
N LEU A 175 -2.16 10.90 -20.59
CA LEU A 175 -2.14 9.46 -20.84
C LEU A 175 -0.71 9.11 -21.27
N ALA A 176 0.01 8.43 -20.39
CA ALA A 176 1.41 8.07 -20.61
C ALA A 176 1.61 6.59 -20.32
N VAL A 177 2.48 5.94 -21.11
CA VAL A 177 3.01 4.61 -20.81
C VAL A 177 4.49 4.75 -20.53
N GLY A 178 4.91 4.25 -19.37
CA GLY A 178 6.29 4.23 -18.93
C GLY A 178 6.73 2.81 -18.59
N ARG A 179 8.02 2.64 -18.36
CA ARG A 179 8.60 1.39 -17.89
C ARG A 179 9.18 1.60 -16.50
N LEU A 180 8.67 0.84 -15.54
CA LEU A 180 9.27 0.74 -14.22
C LEU A 180 10.43 -0.26 -14.30
N VAL A 181 11.66 0.27 -14.26
CA VAL A 181 12.90 -0.49 -14.13
C VAL A 181 13.41 -0.28 -12.72
N LEU A 182 13.63 -1.37 -11.99
CA LEU A 182 14.16 -1.33 -10.64
C LEU A 182 15.63 -1.71 -10.66
N ASP A 183 16.44 -1.05 -9.86
CA ASP A 183 17.76 -1.55 -9.53
C ASP A 183 17.63 -2.86 -8.70
N PRO A 184 18.68 -3.72 -8.67
CA PRO A 184 18.59 -5.01 -7.99
C PRO A 184 18.28 -4.92 -6.49
N TYR A 185 18.70 -3.84 -5.81
CA TYR A 185 18.39 -3.64 -4.40
C TYR A 185 16.89 -3.37 -4.22
N SER A 186 16.34 -2.39 -4.93
CA SER A 186 14.90 -2.09 -4.91
C SER A 186 14.05 -3.30 -5.32
N ALA A 187 14.46 -4.03 -6.35
CA ALA A 187 13.79 -5.26 -6.79
C ALA A 187 13.77 -6.34 -5.71
N THR A 188 14.83 -6.42 -4.89
CA THR A 188 14.93 -7.37 -3.77
C THR A 188 14.04 -6.94 -2.60
N VAL A 189 14.09 -5.66 -2.23
CA VAL A 189 13.26 -5.08 -1.16
C VAL A 189 11.76 -5.26 -1.45
N TYR A 190 11.34 -5.01 -2.70
CA TYR A 190 9.93 -5.08 -3.08
C TYR A 190 9.47 -6.50 -3.48
N SER A 191 10.33 -7.50 -3.36
CA SER A 191 10.02 -8.85 -3.83
C SER A 191 9.06 -9.57 -2.90
N SER A 192 7.97 -10.09 -3.46
CA SER A 192 7.10 -11.07 -2.79
C SER A 192 7.47 -12.52 -3.10
N SER A 193 8.62 -12.76 -3.74
CA SER A 193 9.07 -14.09 -4.12
C SER A 193 9.43 -14.92 -2.88
N PRO A 194 8.86 -16.14 -2.72
CA PRO A 194 9.23 -17.02 -1.61
C PRO A 194 10.73 -17.35 -1.58
N ARG A 195 11.40 -17.38 -2.75
CA ARG A 195 12.83 -17.64 -2.85
C ARG A 195 13.67 -16.48 -2.32
N THR A 196 13.30 -15.25 -2.70
CA THR A 196 13.99 -14.04 -2.23
C THR A 196 13.82 -13.91 -0.72
N PHE A 197 12.61 -14.13 -0.23
CA PHE A 197 12.31 -14.11 1.21
C PHE A 197 13.13 -15.15 1.97
N ALA A 198 13.16 -16.41 1.51
CA ALA A 198 13.95 -17.47 2.13
C ALA A 198 15.45 -17.11 2.17
N ALA A 199 16.01 -16.61 1.07
CA ALA A 199 17.42 -16.22 0.99
C ALA A 199 17.79 -15.11 1.99
N ILE A 200 16.93 -14.10 2.16
CA ILE A 200 17.13 -13.04 3.17
C ILE A 200 17.06 -13.64 4.58
N HIS A 201 16.06 -14.48 4.86
CA HIS A 201 15.90 -15.10 6.18
C HIS A 201 17.06 -16.03 6.56
N ASP A 202 17.60 -16.78 5.61
CA ASP A 202 18.77 -17.63 5.82
C ASP A 202 20.01 -16.81 6.20
N LEU A 203 20.17 -15.60 5.65
CA LEU A 203 21.27 -14.67 5.98
C LEU A 203 21.05 -13.98 7.33
N LEU A 204 19.81 -13.60 7.66
CA LEU A 204 19.47 -13.09 8.99
C LEU A 204 19.76 -14.11 10.08
N ALA A 205 19.46 -15.39 9.83
CA ALA A 205 19.76 -16.49 10.75
C ALA A 205 21.28 -16.70 10.96
N GLN A 206 22.11 -16.22 10.04
CA GLN A 206 23.57 -16.21 10.16
C GLN A 206 24.10 -14.96 10.92
N GLY A 207 23.21 -14.10 11.41
CA GLY A 207 23.55 -12.93 12.22
C GLY A 207 23.76 -11.64 11.43
N LEU A 208 23.43 -11.61 10.14
CA LEU A 208 23.52 -10.39 9.34
C LEU A 208 22.36 -9.44 9.68
N THR A 209 22.61 -8.15 9.48
CA THR A 209 21.54 -7.15 9.50
C THR A 209 20.63 -7.31 8.28
N MET A 210 19.41 -6.75 8.36
CA MET A 210 18.46 -6.77 7.25
C MET A 210 19.04 -6.14 5.98
N GLU A 211 19.69 -4.99 6.12
CA GLU A 211 20.36 -4.27 5.01
C GLU A 211 21.44 -5.14 4.37
N ALA A 212 22.35 -5.68 5.18
CA ALA A 212 23.44 -6.54 4.71
C ALA A 212 22.94 -7.84 4.05
N ALA A 213 21.79 -8.38 4.50
CA ALA A 213 21.15 -9.53 3.90
C ALA A 213 20.52 -9.18 2.53
N ILE A 214 19.83 -8.04 2.43
CA ILE A 214 19.24 -7.56 1.18
C ILE A 214 20.33 -7.31 0.13
N GLU A 215 21.44 -6.66 0.50
CA GLU A 215 22.55 -6.38 -0.43
C GLU A 215 23.17 -7.66 -0.99
N ARG A 216 23.37 -8.69 -0.16
CA ARG A 216 23.91 -9.99 -0.60
C ARG A 216 22.98 -10.71 -1.57
N VAL A 217 21.67 -10.60 -1.36
CA VAL A 217 20.67 -11.18 -2.26
C VAL A 217 20.53 -10.38 -3.56
N ALA A 218 20.63 -9.05 -3.46
CA ALA A 218 20.54 -8.13 -4.60
C ALA A 218 21.79 -8.18 -5.50
N TYR A 219 22.97 -8.40 -4.92
CA TYR A 219 24.26 -8.29 -5.56
C TYR A 219 25.16 -9.51 -5.28
N PRO A 220 24.74 -10.74 -5.65
CA PRO A 220 25.47 -11.95 -5.30
C PRO A 220 26.88 -12.02 -5.92
N ASP A 221 27.05 -11.42 -7.11
CA ASP A 221 28.31 -11.42 -7.86
C ASP A 221 29.11 -10.11 -7.70
N ASN A 222 28.63 -9.18 -6.85
CA ASN A 222 29.17 -7.82 -6.72
C ASN A 222 29.43 -7.46 -5.24
N PRO A 223 30.42 -8.09 -4.57
CA PRO A 223 30.70 -7.87 -3.16
C PRO A 223 31.10 -6.44 -2.79
N GLU A 224 31.60 -5.67 -3.75
CA GLU A 224 31.91 -4.25 -3.58
C GLU A 224 30.70 -3.36 -3.28
N LYS A 225 29.48 -3.90 -3.48
CA LYS A 225 28.21 -3.22 -3.18
C LYS A 225 27.63 -3.60 -1.81
N TRP A 226 28.34 -4.42 -1.03
CA TRP A 226 27.89 -4.81 0.30
C TRP A 226 28.44 -3.83 1.33
N SER A 227 27.59 -3.44 2.27
CA SER A 227 28.00 -2.78 3.51
C SER A 227 28.89 -3.70 4.34
N ASP A 228 29.93 -3.13 4.94
CA ASP A 228 30.75 -3.85 5.90
C ASP A 228 29.88 -4.23 7.10
N ALA A 229 29.92 -5.50 7.49
CA ALA A 229 29.05 -6.06 8.53
C ALA A 229 29.27 -5.46 9.94
N GLU A 230 30.21 -4.51 10.09
CA GLU A 230 30.61 -3.93 11.37
C GLU A 230 29.87 -2.64 11.77
N ASP A 231 29.19 -1.94 10.85
CA ASP A 231 28.58 -0.62 11.14
C ASP A 231 27.15 -0.66 11.73
N GLY A 232 26.76 -1.78 12.36
CA GLY A 232 25.41 -2.03 12.88
C GLY A 232 25.23 -1.98 14.40
N PHE A 233 26.27 -1.71 15.21
CA PHE A 233 26.13 -1.60 16.67
C PHE A 233 26.06 -0.15 17.14
N ALA A 234 24.96 0.53 16.81
CA ALA A 234 24.43 1.56 17.69
C ALA A 234 23.14 1.02 18.32
N MET A 235 23.31 0.29 19.44
CA MET A 235 22.21 0.07 20.37
C MET A 235 21.69 1.44 20.80
N ALA A 236 20.52 1.84 20.31
CA ALA A 236 19.73 2.86 20.95
C ALA A 236 19.15 2.25 22.24
N ALA A 237 19.98 2.26 23.28
CA ALA A 237 19.53 2.26 24.65
C ALA A 237 19.05 3.67 25.00
N GLU A 238 17.73 3.84 25.12
CA GLU A 238 16.99 4.46 26.24
C GLU A 238 15.51 4.64 25.86
#